data_AF-A0A2V7K0F9-F1
#
_entry.id   AF-A0A2V7K0F9-F1
#
_cell.length_a   1.000
_cell.length_b   1.000
_cell.length_c   1.000
_cell.angle_alpha   90.00
_cell.angle_beta   90.00
_cell.angle_gamma   90.00
#
_symmetry.space_group_name_H-M   'P 1'
#
loop_
_entity.id
_entity.type
_entity.pdbx_description
1 polymer ?
#
loop_
_entity_poly.entity_id
_entity_poly.type
_entity_poly.pdbx_seq_one_letter_code
_entity_poly.pdbx_strand_id
1 'polypeptide(L)'
;MQTRIRSLALAALATALFAAPGLAKGPPWISIELPVNPYDQSMRGAFLLVHAFHHQTPMGFIVTGTAEGIVNGERRSLKLAFTETSREGVYALKRSWPEEGTWTLVITANQGPGDGATAVVDLGSDGAVAAIRVPTMQRGSWTVPAPVSLADIDASLRTRAAALARRS
;
A
#
# COMPACT_ATOMS: atom_id res chain seq x y z
N MET A 1 -15.14 -36.86 -68.20
CA MET A 1 -15.32 -35.41 -68.38
C MET A 1 -15.46 -34.78 -67.01
N GLN A 2 -14.48 -33.99 -66.60
CA GLN A 2 -14.42 -33.28 -65.32
C GLN A 2 -15.29 -32.02 -65.34
N THR A 3 -16.03 -31.74 -64.26
CA THR A 3 -16.39 -30.38 -63.78
C THR A 3 -17.20 -30.49 -62.49
N ARG A 4 -17.03 -29.73 -61.41
CA ARG A 4 -16.02 -28.76 -60.94
C ARG A 4 -16.30 -28.58 -59.43
N ILE A 5 -15.26 -28.68 -58.61
CA ILE A 5 -15.26 -28.27 -57.20
C ILE A 5 -15.39 -26.74 -57.14
N ARG A 6 -16.34 -26.21 -56.36
CA ARG A 6 -16.29 -24.82 -55.85
C ARG A 6 -16.84 -24.73 -54.42
N SER A 7 -15.90 -24.46 -53.53
CA SER A 7 -15.99 -24.14 -52.11
C SER A 7 -16.90 -22.94 -51.79
N LEU A 8 -17.33 -22.82 -50.53
CA LEU A 8 -17.31 -21.60 -49.69
C LEU A 8 -18.14 -21.88 -48.42
N ALA A 9 -17.49 -22.27 -47.32
CA ALA A 9 -17.07 -21.38 -46.22
C ALA A 9 -18.16 -21.26 -45.14
N LEU A 10 -18.10 -22.16 -44.16
CA LEU A 10 -18.89 -22.12 -42.94
C LEU A 10 -18.25 -21.06 -42.01
N ALA A 11 -18.83 -19.87 -41.95
CA ALA A 11 -18.40 -18.83 -41.01
C ALA A 11 -18.90 -19.18 -39.60
N ALA A 12 -18.03 -19.78 -38.79
CA ALA A 12 -18.28 -19.95 -37.35
C ALA A 12 -18.11 -18.59 -36.67
N LEU A 13 -19.22 -17.91 -36.35
CA LEU A 13 -19.23 -16.78 -35.42
C LEU A 13 -18.95 -17.30 -34.01
N ALA A 14 -17.69 -17.27 -33.59
CA ALA A 14 -17.33 -17.40 -32.18
C ALA A 14 -17.51 -16.03 -31.52
N THR A 15 -18.67 -15.78 -30.93
CA THR A 15 -18.88 -14.66 -30.00
C THR A 15 -18.09 -14.95 -28.73
N ALA A 16 -16.84 -14.50 -28.69
CA ALA A 16 -16.09 -14.38 -27.44
C ALA A 16 -16.77 -13.30 -26.60
N LEU A 17 -17.63 -13.72 -25.67
CA LEU A 17 -18.15 -12.85 -24.63
C LEU A 17 -16.98 -12.52 -23.71
N PHE A 18 -16.26 -11.43 -24.00
CA PHE A 18 -15.36 -10.84 -23.02
C PHE A 18 -16.22 -10.43 -21.84
N ALA A 19 -16.25 -11.25 -20.80
CA ALA A 19 -16.68 -10.79 -19.49
C ALA A 19 -15.73 -9.65 -19.14
N ALA A 20 -16.20 -8.41 -19.28
CA ALA A 20 -15.50 -7.27 -18.73
C ALA A 20 -15.27 -7.60 -17.24
N PRO A 21 -14.03 -7.56 -16.72
CA PRO A 21 -13.83 -7.74 -15.30
C PRO A 21 -14.73 -6.72 -14.63
N GLY A 22 -15.72 -7.20 -13.89
CA GLY A 22 -16.57 -6.33 -13.10
C GLY A 22 -15.62 -5.56 -12.20
N LEU A 23 -15.53 -4.24 -12.39
CA LEU A 23 -14.93 -3.34 -11.42
C LEU A 23 -15.59 -3.71 -10.09
N ALA A 24 -14.87 -4.46 -9.26
CA ALA A 24 -15.37 -4.82 -7.96
C ALA A 24 -15.67 -3.50 -7.23
N LYS A 25 -16.88 -3.42 -6.67
CA LYS A 25 -17.47 -2.16 -6.24
C LYS A 25 -17.21 -1.96 -4.76
N GLY A 26 -16.01 -1.51 -4.41
CA GLY A 26 -15.73 -1.07 -3.04
C GLY A 26 -14.35 -0.51 -2.83
N PRO A 27 -14.13 0.10 -1.66
CA PRO A 27 -12.93 0.89 -1.42
C PRO A 27 -11.68 0.00 -1.30
N PRO A 28 -10.49 0.56 -1.60
CA PRO A 28 -9.24 -0.05 -1.19
C PRO A 28 -9.17 -0.28 0.30
N TRP A 29 -8.39 -1.29 0.65
CA TRP A 29 -7.87 -1.44 1.99
C TRP A 29 -6.38 -1.74 1.99
N ILE A 30 -5.73 -1.36 3.08
CA ILE A 30 -4.31 -1.62 3.34
C ILE A 30 -4.16 -2.14 4.77
N SER A 31 -3.28 -3.13 4.97
CA SER A 31 -2.84 -3.54 6.30
C SER A 31 -1.32 -3.70 6.36
N ILE A 32 -0.78 -3.63 7.57
CA ILE A 32 0.65 -3.77 7.84
C ILE A 32 0.86 -5.07 8.63
N GLU A 33 1.75 -5.93 8.16
CA GLU A 33 2.10 -7.20 8.81
C GLU A 33 3.45 -7.07 9.52
N LEU A 34 3.46 -7.40 10.82
CA LEU A 34 4.60 -7.41 11.73
C LEU A 34 4.39 -8.49 12.82
N PRO A 35 5.46 -9.17 13.30
CA PRO A 35 6.78 -9.20 12.70
C PRO A 35 6.75 -9.96 11.36
N VAL A 36 7.66 -9.62 10.45
CA VAL A 36 7.80 -10.35 9.18
C VAL A 36 8.35 -11.75 9.48
N ASN A 37 7.73 -12.79 8.92
CA ASN A 37 8.23 -14.16 9.06
C ASN A 37 9.62 -14.31 8.37
N PRO A 38 10.72 -14.51 9.12
CA PRO A 38 12.07 -14.54 8.55
C PRO A 38 12.36 -15.80 7.70
N TYR A 39 11.50 -16.82 7.80
CA TYR A 39 11.64 -18.08 7.07
C TYR A 39 11.04 -18.02 5.65
N ASP A 40 10.24 -17.01 5.34
CA ASP A 40 9.85 -16.72 3.96
C ASP A 40 11.01 -16.03 3.23
N GLN A 41 11.61 -16.72 2.27
CA GLN A 41 12.77 -16.20 1.54
C GLN A 41 12.44 -14.94 0.74
N SER A 42 11.20 -14.81 0.24
CA SER A 42 10.79 -13.68 -0.59
C SER A 42 10.56 -12.40 0.22
N MET A 43 10.51 -12.49 1.55
CA MET A 43 10.25 -11.37 2.47
C MET A 43 11.41 -11.14 3.45
N ARG A 44 12.49 -11.90 3.33
CA ARG A 44 13.61 -11.85 4.28
C ARG A 44 14.24 -10.45 4.33
N GLY A 45 14.42 -9.97 5.57
CA GLY A 45 15.00 -8.66 5.84
C GLY A 45 14.07 -7.48 5.54
N ALA A 46 12.80 -7.73 5.22
CA ALA A 46 11.79 -6.68 5.24
C ALA A 46 11.59 -6.18 6.68
N PHE A 47 11.45 -4.86 6.82
CA PHE A 47 11.10 -4.23 8.08
C PHE A 47 9.63 -4.45 8.42
N LEU A 48 8.75 -4.32 7.42
CA LEU A 48 7.32 -4.63 7.49
C LEU A 48 6.83 -5.12 6.12
N LEU A 49 5.67 -5.78 6.10
CA LEU A 49 4.93 -6.02 4.86
C LEU A 49 3.70 -5.14 4.77
N VAL A 50 3.36 -4.78 3.54
CA VAL A 50 2.16 -4.03 3.18
C VAL A 50 1.27 -4.94 2.39
N HIS A 51 0.03 -5.11 2.86
CA HIS A 51 -1.00 -5.88 2.18
C HIS A 51 -1.98 -4.90 1.57
N ALA A 52 -2.24 -5.06 0.28
CA ALA A 52 -3.19 -4.25 -0.44
C ALA A 52 -4.38 -5.13 -0.84
N PHE A 53 -5.58 -4.62 -0.61
CA PHE A 53 -6.81 -5.32 -0.86
C PHE A 53 -7.76 -4.47 -1.67
N HIS A 54 -8.54 -5.14 -2.50
CA HIS A 54 -9.76 -4.60 -3.05
C HIS A 54 -10.91 -5.33 -2.34
N HIS A 55 -11.66 -4.61 -1.51
CA HIS A 55 -12.48 -5.21 -0.45
C HIS A 55 -11.66 -6.13 0.47
N GLN A 56 -11.96 -7.42 0.50
CA GLN A 56 -11.29 -8.46 1.29
C GLN A 56 -10.30 -9.29 0.47
N THR A 57 -10.28 -9.09 -0.85
CA THR A 57 -9.46 -9.88 -1.77
C THR A 57 -8.08 -9.22 -1.88
N PRO A 58 -6.98 -9.93 -1.58
CA PRO A 58 -5.63 -9.43 -1.87
C PRO A 58 -5.52 -9.11 -3.37
N MET A 59 -5.00 -7.93 -3.70
CA MET A 59 -4.88 -7.52 -5.09
C MET A 59 -3.68 -6.62 -5.29
N GLY A 60 -3.03 -6.75 -6.45
CA GLY A 60 -1.91 -5.90 -6.83
C GLY A 60 -2.35 -4.44 -6.99
N PHE A 61 -1.67 -3.53 -6.28
CA PHE A 61 -1.83 -2.08 -6.39
C PHE A 61 -0.49 -1.36 -6.46
N ILE A 62 -0.52 -0.12 -6.94
CA ILE A 62 0.65 0.74 -6.83
C ILE A 62 0.79 1.18 -5.37
N VAL A 63 1.74 0.59 -4.65
CA VAL A 63 2.11 0.99 -3.30
C VAL A 63 3.22 2.04 -3.35
N THR A 64 2.96 3.19 -2.75
CA THR A 64 3.92 4.29 -2.60
C THR A 64 4.04 4.70 -1.14
N GLY A 65 5.05 5.49 -0.80
CA GLY A 65 5.12 6.06 0.53
C GLY A 65 6.35 6.91 0.77
N THR A 66 6.33 7.59 1.91
CA THR A 66 7.43 8.39 2.43
C THR A 66 7.69 8.08 3.90
N ALA A 67 8.95 8.16 4.30
CA ALA A 67 9.34 8.30 5.70
C ALA A 67 9.47 9.80 6.00
N GLU A 68 8.57 10.28 6.86
CA GLU A 68 8.53 11.65 7.35
C GLU A 68 9.19 11.70 8.72
N GLY A 69 10.22 12.54 8.88
CA GLY A 69 11.02 12.54 10.09
C GLY A 69 11.51 13.90 10.57
N ILE A 70 11.86 13.96 11.85
CA ILE A 70 12.57 15.08 12.45
C ILE A 70 13.92 14.55 12.93
N VAL A 71 15.00 15.05 12.32
CA VAL A 71 16.38 14.67 12.62
C VAL A 71 17.10 15.93 13.06
N ASN A 72 17.66 15.94 14.28
CA ASN A 72 18.33 17.11 14.86
C ASN A 72 17.48 18.39 14.80
N GLY A 73 16.15 18.27 14.98
CA GLY A 73 15.21 19.39 14.90
C GLY A 73 14.79 19.79 13.49
N GLU A 74 15.39 19.21 12.44
CA GLU A 74 15.07 19.51 11.05
C GLU A 74 14.09 18.52 10.44
N ARG A 75 13.13 19.02 9.65
CA ARG A 75 12.19 18.18 8.92
C ARG A 75 12.89 17.51 7.72
N ARG A 76 12.74 16.20 7.62
CA ARG A 76 13.20 15.34 6.52
C ARG A 76 12.02 14.54 5.96
N SER A 77 12.03 14.31 4.65
CA SER A 77 11.11 13.42 3.94
C SER A 77 11.94 12.54 3.01
N LEU A 78 11.76 11.23 3.09
CA LEU A 78 12.50 10.25 2.30
C LEU A 78 11.52 9.35 1.57
N LYS A 79 11.70 9.17 0.25
CA LYS A 79 10.88 8.24 -0.52
C LYS A 79 11.15 6.79 -0.08
N LEU A 80 10.07 6.03 0.14
CA LEU A 80 10.15 4.61 0.44
C LEU A 80 10.18 3.79 -0.86
N ALA A 81 10.89 2.67 -0.82
CA ALA A 81 10.94 1.69 -1.90
C ALA A 81 10.30 0.38 -1.42
N PHE A 82 9.39 -0.14 -2.23
CA PHE A 82 8.68 -1.39 -1.97
C PHE A 82 9.07 -2.43 -3.01
N THR A 83 9.15 -3.69 -2.60
CA THR A 83 9.42 -4.82 -3.50
C THR A 83 8.26 -5.78 -3.44
N GLU A 84 7.80 -6.25 -4.59
CA GLU A 84 6.79 -7.32 -4.65
C GLU A 84 7.32 -8.60 -4.01
N THR A 85 6.44 -9.34 -3.38
CA THR A 85 6.76 -10.64 -2.77
C THR A 85 6.20 -11.78 -3.61
N SER A 86 6.37 -13.02 -3.15
CA SER A 86 5.71 -14.18 -3.78
C SER A 86 4.19 -14.22 -3.55
N ARG A 87 3.65 -13.41 -2.63
CA ARG A 87 2.22 -13.30 -2.31
C ARG A 87 1.59 -12.14 -3.08
N GLU A 88 0.50 -12.43 -3.79
CA GLU A 88 -0.27 -11.40 -4.50
C GLU A 88 -0.75 -10.29 -3.54
N GLY A 89 -0.61 -9.03 -3.97
CA GLY A 89 -1.02 -7.87 -3.18
C GLY A 89 -0.16 -7.63 -1.93
N VAL A 90 0.99 -8.31 -1.78
CA VAL A 90 1.89 -8.15 -0.64
C VAL A 90 3.23 -7.59 -1.07
N TYR A 91 3.64 -6.50 -0.43
CA TYR A 91 4.84 -5.73 -0.72
C TYR A 91 5.73 -5.65 0.50
N ALA A 92 7.02 -5.93 0.32
CA ALA A 92 8.04 -5.79 1.34
C ALA A 92 8.60 -4.37 1.36
N LEU A 93 8.64 -3.76 2.55
CA LEU A 93 9.39 -2.53 2.80
C LEU A 93 10.68 -2.88 3.52
N LYS A 94 11.83 -2.58 2.90
CA LYS A 94 13.10 -2.55 3.63
C LYS A 94 13.30 -1.17 4.22
N ARG A 95 13.90 -1.13 5.41
CA ARG A 95 14.24 0.13 6.06
C ARG A 95 15.24 0.92 5.22
N SER A 96 14.91 2.18 4.93
CA SER A 96 15.74 3.08 4.11
C SER A 96 15.91 4.48 4.71
N TRP A 97 15.47 4.67 5.96
CA TRP A 97 15.64 5.91 6.73
C TRP A 97 16.70 5.72 7.84
N PRO A 98 17.39 6.78 8.27
CA PRO A 98 18.38 6.75 9.37
C PRO A 98 17.80 6.30 10.72
N GLU A 99 18.65 5.88 11.66
CA GLU A 99 18.22 5.46 13.03
C GLU A 99 17.90 6.68 13.86
N GLU A 100 18.64 7.74 13.60
CA GLU A 100 18.52 9.01 14.25
C GLU A 100 17.21 9.69 13.87
N GLY A 101 16.58 10.32 14.86
CA GLY A 101 15.39 11.12 14.68
C GLY A 101 14.09 10.39 15.00
N THR A 102 13.01 11.15 14.98
CA THR A 102 11.64 10.62 15.11
C THR A 102 11.06 10.43 13.73
N TRP A 103 10.46 9.29 13.44
CA TRP A 103 9.95 8.95 12.11
C TRP A 103 8.49 8.49 12.11
N THR A 104 7.81 8.76 11.00
CA THR A 104 6.48 8.27 10.64
C THR A 104 6.52 7.81 9.20
N LEU A 105 6.08 6.58 8.92
CA LEU A 105 5.93 6.09 7.55
C LEU A 105 4.51 6.37 7.09
N VAL A 106 4.37 6.99 5.93
CA VAL A 106 3.09 7.26 5.28
C VAL A 106 3.05 6.42 4.01
N ILE A 107 2.24 5.36 4.03
CA ILE A 107 2.23 4.32 2.99
C ILE A 107 0.85 4.27 2.38
N THR A 108 0.75 4.37 1.05
CA THR A 108 -0.52 4.40 0.34
C THR A 108 -0.58 3.30 -0.70
N ALA A 109 -1.64 2.49 -0.66
CA ALA A 109 -2.04 1.61 -1.75
C ALA A 109 -3.04 2.35 -2.64
N ASN A 110 -2.67 2.62 -3.90
CA ASN A 110 -3.48 3.39 -4.84
C ASN A 110 -4.19 2.47 -5.85
N GLN A 111 -5.52 2.59 -5.94
CA GLN A 111 -6.33 1.96 -7.00
C GLN A 111 -6.64 2.93 -8.15
N GLY A 112 -6.42 4.23 -7.95
CA GLY A 112 -6.64 5.28 -8.94
C GLY A 112 -6.56 6.69 -8.32
N PRO A 113 -6.74 7.76 -9.12
CA PRO A 113 -6.71 9.13 -8.62
C PRO A 113 -7.77 9.36 -7.53
N GLY A 114 -7.33 9.67 -6.31
CA GLY A 114 -8.21 9.91 -5.18
C GLY A 114 -8.85 8.65 -4.57
N ASP A 115 -8.45 7.46 -5.02
CA ASP A 115 -8.98 6.18 -4.55
C ASP A 115 -7.84 5.31 -4.01
N GLY A 116 -7.43 5.59 -2.77
CA GLY A 116 -6.33 4.91 -2.10
C GLY A 116 -6.56 4.81 -0.60
N ALA A 117 -5.93 3.82 0.02
CA ALA A 117 -5.90 3.67 1.47
C ALA A 117 -4.49 3.97 2.00
N THR A 118 -4.40 4.79 3.04
CA THR A 118 -3.13 5.21 3.63
C THR A 118 -2.95 4.64 5.03
N ALA A 119 -1.87 3.89 5.23
CA ALA A 119 -1.37 3.51 6.54
C ALA A 119 -0.36 4.56 7.04
N VAL A 120 -0.56 5.00 8.28
CA VAL A 120 0.35 5.85 9.04
C VAL A 120 1.00 4.99 10.11
N VAL A 121 2.31 4.79 10.00
CA VAL A 121 3.11 3.92 10.88
C VAL A 121 4.06 4.79 11.68
N ASP A 122 3.79 4.92 12.97
CA ASP A 122 4.59 5.69 13.90
C ASP A 122 5.73 4.82 14.44
N LEU A 123 6.98 5.28 14.34
CA LEU A 123 8.14 4.57 14.91
C LEU A 123 8.50 5.04 16.32
N GLY A 124 8.95 4.11 17.15
CA GLY A 124 9.54 4.37 18.46
C GLY A 124 10.96 4.93 18.35
N SER A 125 11.51 5.39 19.49
CA SER A 125 12.90 5.86 19.58
C SER A 125 13.94 4.75 19.36
N ASP A 126 13.52 3.49 19.49
CA ASP A 126 14.30 2.28 19.20
C ASP A 126 14.19 1.84 17.74
N GLY A 127 13.46 2.59 16.91
CA GLY A 127 13.21 2.25 15.51
C GLY A 127 12.15 1.17 15.30
N ALA A 128 11.56 0.62 16.36
CA ALA A 128 10.46 -0.34 16.26
C ALA A 128 9.15 0.37 15.88
N VAL A 129 8.16 -0.38 15.43
CA VAL A 129 6.82 0.19 15.19
C VAL A 129 6.10 0.38 16.50
N ALA A 130 5.73 1.63 16.80
CA ALA A 130 5.03 2.02 18.02
C ALA A 130 3.51 2.07 17.84
N ALA A 131 3.03 2.50 16.67
CA ALA A 131 1.60 2.51 16.35
C ALA A 131 1.36 2.40 14.84
N ILE A 132 0.21 1.82 14.47
CA ILE A 132 -0.24 1.71 13.09
C ILE A 132 -1.68 2.21 13.04
N ARG A 133 -1.97 3.10 12.10
CA ARG A 133 -3.31 3.65 11.89
C ARG A 133 -3.63 3.63 10.40
N VAL A 134 -4.85 3.23 10.05
CA VAL A 134 -5.41 3.39 8.72
C VAL A 134 -6.66 4.26 8.88
N PRO A 135 -6.55 5.59 8.72
CA PRO A 135 -7.68 6.49 8.97
C PRO A 135 -8.88 6.15 8.09
N THR A 136 -10.07 6.25 8.67
CA THR A 136 -11.34 5.99 7.97
C THR A 136 -12.33 7.12 8.20
N MET A 137 -13.30 7.22 7.29
CA MET A 137 -14.43 8.14 7.37
C MET A 137 -15.71 7.42 6.97
N GLN A 138 -16.85 7.95 7.43
CA GLN A 138 -18.16 7.51 6.96
C GLN A 138 -18.52 8.19 5.64
N ARG A 139 -18.99 7.41 4.68
CA ARG A 139 -19.52 7.88 3.39
C ARG A 139 -20.87 7.19 3.15
N GLY A 140 -21.94 7.82 3.60
CA GLY A 140 -23.27 7.17 3.65
C GLY A 140 -23.26 6.02 4.66
N SER A 141 -23.60 4.81 4.21
CA SER A 141 -23.56 3.59 5.04
C SER A 141 -22.21 2.87 5.02
N TRP A 142 -21.20 3.41 4.34
CA TRP A 142 -19.90 2.76 4.15
C TRP A 142 -18.82 3.40 5.02
N THR A 143 -17.98 2.55 5.62
CA THR A 143 -16.68 2.99 6.15
C THR A 143 -15.66 2.88 5.03
N VAL A 144 -15.01 4.00 4.69
CA VAL A 144 -14.01 4.09 3.61
C VAL A 144 -12.72 4.70 4.14
N PRO A 145 -11.57 4.48 3.47
CA PRO A 145 -10.34 5.20 3.80
C PRO A 145 -10.56 6.71 3.82
N ALA A 146 -10.06 7.37 4.87
CA ALA A 146 -10.03 8.82 4.94
C ALA A 146 -8.74 9.35 4.30
N PRO A 147 -8.80 10.52 3.64
CA PRO A 147 -7.59 11.18 3.16
C PRO A 147 -6.68 11.54 4.33
N VAL A 148 -5.37 11.39 4.12
CA VAL A 148 -4.34 11.76 5.11
C VAL A 148 -3.60 12.99 4.60
N SER A 149 -3.67 14.08 5.36
CA SER A 149 -2.96 15.33 5.06
C SER A 149 -1.52 15.26 5.55
N LEU A 150 -0.57 15.72 4.73
CA LEU A 150 0.81 15.89 5.18
C LEU A 150 0.91 16.89 6.34
N ALA A 151 0.09 17.94 6.38
CA ALA A 151 0.09 18.88 7.50
C ALA A 151 -0.29 18.21 8.84
N ASP A 152 -1.20 17.25 8.82
CA ASP A 152 -1.59 16.50 10.02
C ASP A 152 -0.46 15.55 10.46
N ILE A 153 0.23 14.92 9.49
CA ILE A 153 1.43 14.13 9.76
C ILE A 153 2.52 15.01 10.38
N ASP A 154 2.74 16.22 9.86
CA ASP A 154 3.71 17.18 10.38
C ASP A 154 3.43 17.56 11.82
N ALA A 155 2.18 17.89 12.14
CA ALA A 155 1.76 18.27 13.48
C ALA A 155 1.93 17.11 14.47
N SER A 156 1.49 15.90 14.08
CA SER A 156 1.64 14.68 14.86
C SER A 156 3.12 14.35 15.10
N LEU A 157 3.95 14.45 14.06
CA LEU A 157 5.38 14.16 14.12
C LEU A 157 6.13 15.13 15.04
N ARG A 158 5.84 16.43 14.96
CA ARG A 158 6.43 17.45 15.88
C ARG A 158 6.05 17.18 17.33
N THR A 159 4.78 16.85 17.58
CA THR A 159 4.29 16.51 18.91
C THR A 159 5.01 15.28 19.47
N ARG A 160 5.19 14.24 18.66
CA ARG A 160 5.90 13.02 19.03
C ARG A 160 7.39 13.27 19.29
N ALA A 161 8.07 14.02 18.42
CA ALA A 161 9.48 14.38 18.62
C ALA A 161 9.70 15.13 19.95
N ALA A 162 8.83 16.10 20.27
CA ALA A 162 8.88 16.83 21.54
C ALA A 162 8.54 15.95 22.76
N ALA A 163 7.68 14.94 22.61
CA ALA A 163 7.38 14.01 23.69
C ALA A 163 8.53 13.03 23.97
N LEU A 164 9.18 12.52 22.92
CA LEU A 164 10.33 11.62 23.05
C LEU A 164 11.56 12.33 23.61
N ALA A 165 11.84 13.56 23.17
CA ALA A 165 12.95 14.37 23.69
C ALA A 165 12.80 14.72 25.19
N ARG A 166 11.59 14.68 25.74
CA ARG A 166 11.34 14.86 27.18
C ARG A 166 11.53 13.57 28.00
N ARG A 167 11.62 12.42 27.35
CA ARG A 167 11.76 11.11 27.98
C ARG A 167 13.19 10.58 27.94
N SER A 168 14.02 11.11 27.04
CA SER A 168 15.48 10.92 26.97
C SER A 168 16.20 11.79 27.99
#